data_AF-A0A2H0UES4-F1
#
_entry.id   AF-A0A2H0UES4-F1
#
_cell.length_a   1.000
_cell.length_b   1.000
_cell.length_c   1.000
_cell.angle_alpha   90.00
_cell.angle_beta   90.00
_cell.angle_gamma   90.00
#
_symmetry.space_group_name_H-M   'P 1'
#
loop_
_entity.id
_entity.type
_entity.pdbx_description
1 polymer ?
#
loop_
_entity_poly.entity_id
_entity_poly.type
_entity_poly.pdbx_seq_one_letter_code
_entity_poly.pdbx_strand_id
1 'polypeptide(L)'
;MEIQKDVSLAAYTTFHIGGPADFFVSVASGDELQEAYQYGRGHDLPVRILGGGSNVLIPDEGIRGLVIHIGILGTHYSEEGDDVLVTAGAGVVWDELVADTVTRGLWGLENLSAIPGTVGATPVQNVGAYGAEVADSIVSVRAYDTTTDTFIELTNNECQFGYRDSLFKTNDGKRYIVVSCTYRVSKNEQPKLSYKDLAETFGDHAPTVEDVREAVVRIRAGKFPDWNIYGTAGSFFKNPIISREVFTKLQTTYPDIPSFEAPDGMVKIPLGYVLDAVLAFKGVREGSVGTYEKQALVIVNYGDASFADVDAFAKIIEQKVFEATGIMIEREVRVLK
;
A
#
# COMPACT_ATOMS: atom_id res chain seq x y z
N MET A 1 -23.15 2.94 16.84
CA MET A 1 -22.89 2.77 15.40
C MET A 1 -23.98 3.46 14.57
N GLU A 2 -23.63 4.30 13.60
CA GLU A 2 -24.58 4.97 12.68
C GLU A 2 -24.30 4.53 11.24
N ILE A 3 -25.30 3.90 10.60
CA ILE A 3 -25.21 3.46 9.20
C ILE A 3 -25.82 4.55 8.31
N GLN A 4 -24.99 5.10 7.44
CA GLN A 4 -25.33 6.13 6.48
C GLN A 4 -25.63 5.50 5.11
N LYS A 5 -26.36 6.22 4.25
CA LYS A 5 -26.70 5.79 2.88
C LYS A 5 -26.11 6.75 1.86
N ASP A 6 -25.84 6.23 0.67
CA ASP A 6 -25.40 6.99 -0.50
C ASP A 6 -24.18 7.88 -0.23
N VAL A 7 -23.26 7.42 0.64
CA VAL A 7 -22.04 8.15 1.00
C VAL A 7 -21.05 8.06 -0.14
N SER A 8 -20.66 9.20 -0.71
CA SER A 8 -19.60 9.26 -1.73
C SER A 8 -18.27 8.76 -1.17
N LEU A 9 -17.71 7.74 -1.81
CA LEU A 9 -16.45 7.13 -1.38
C LEU A 9 -15.22 7.89 -1.89
N ALA A 10 -15.39 8.88 -2.78
CA ALA A 10 -14.29 9.75 -3.23
C ALA A 10 -13.56 10.43 -2.06
N ALA A 11 -14.28 10.83 -1.00
CA ALA A 11 -13.69 11.45 0.19
C ALA A 11 -12.88 10.47 1.07
N TYR A 12 -12.95 9.17 0.78
CA TYR A 12 -12.30 8.09 1.54
C TYR A 12 -11.21 7.38 0.74
N THR A 13 -10.81 7.92 -0.41
CA THR A 13 -9.69 7.42 -1.22
C THR A 13 -8.69 8.52 -1.50
N THR A 14 -7.40 8.17 -1.54
CA THR A 14 -6.37 9.15 -1.93
C THR A 14 -6.40 9.47 -3.42
N PHE A 15 -7.15 8.70 -4.22
CA PHE A 15 -7.42 9.00 -5.63
C PHE A 15 -8.46 10.11 -5.80
N HIS A 16 -9.24 10.41 -4.77
CA HIS A 16 -10.42 11.29 -4.83
C HIS A 16 -11.44 10.83 -5.89
N ILE A 17 -11.53 9.52 -6.08
CA ILE A 17 -12.45 8.85 -7.02
C ILE A 17 -13.23 7.79 -6.26
N GLY A 18 -14.54 7.75 -6.50
CA GLY A 18 -15.41 6.69 -6.00
C GLY A 18 -16.86 7.16 -5.90
N GLY A 19 -17.77 6.36 -6.46
CA GLY A 19 -19.20 6.56 -6.33
C GLY A 19 -19.74 6.29 -4.92
N PRO A 20 -21.08 6.35 -4.75
CA PRO A 20 -21.72 6.16 -3.46
C PRO A 20 -21.67 4.71 -2.95
N ALA A 21 -21.47 4.51 -1.65
CA ALA A 21 -21.81 3.24 -1.00
C ALA A 21 -23.32 3.19 -0.72
N ASP A 22 -24.00 2.07 -1.03
CA ASP A 22 -25.41 1.88 -0.62
C ASP A 22 -25.58 2.11 0.88
N PHE A 23 -24.67 1.52 1.67
CA PHE A 23 -24.56 1.70 3.10
C PHE A 23 -23.11 1.92 3.51
N PHE A 24 -22.88 2.83 4.43
CA PHE A 24 -21.56 3.16 4.93
C PHE A 24 -21.59 3.25 6.46
N VAL A 25 -20.55 2.72 7.11
CA VAL A 25 -20.36 2.86 8.54
C VAL A 25 -18.88 2.98 8.85
N SER A 26 -18.52 3.88 9.76
CA SER A 26 -17.17 3.95 10.33
C SER A 26 -17.19 3.32 11.71
N VAL A 27 -16.29 2.37 11.96
CA VAL A 27 -16.20 1.62 13.23
C VAL A 27 -14.97 2.04 14.01
N ALA A 28 -15.14 2.30 15.31
CA ALA A 28 -14.08 2.80 16.19
C ALA A 28 -13.50 1.71 17.12
N SER A 29 -14.08 0.51 17.13
CA SER A 29 -13.61 -0.61 17.94
C SER A 29 -13.79 -1.96 17.23
N GLY A 30 -13.17 -3.01 17.78
CA GLY A 30 -13.40 -4.38 17.32
C GLY A 30 -14.86 -4.79 17.48
N ASP A 31 -15.50 -4.43 18.59
CA ASP A 31 -16.90 -4.77 18.86
C ASP A 31 -17.84 -4.11 17.84
N GLU A 32 -17.61 -2.84 17.50
CA GLU A 32 -18.38 -2.16 16.44
C GLU A 32 -18.12 -2.77 15.06
N LEU A 33 -16.90 -3.23 14.77
CA LEU A 33 -16.60 -3.97 13.53
C LEU A 33 -17.41 -5.27 13.47
N GLN A 34 -17.44 -6.04 14.56
CA GLN A 34 -18.20 -7.28 14.63
C GLN A 34 -19.71 -7.00 14.47
N GLU A 35 -20.25 -6.01 15.17
CA GLU A 35 -21.65 -5.58 15.06
C GLU A 35 -22.01 -5.16 13.62
N ALA A 36 -21.17 -4.34 12.98
CA ALA A 36 -21.35 -3.89 11.59
C ALA A 36 -21.33 -5.07 10.60
N TYR A 37 -20.40 -6.00 10.79
CA TYR A 37 -20.29 -7.18 9.92
C TYR A 37 -21.51 -8.09 10.07
N GLN A 38 -21.94 -8.35 11.31
CA GLN A 38 -23.14 -9.12 11.61
C GLN A 38 -24.40 -8.45 11.05
N TYR A 39 -24.50 -7.12 11.12
CA TYR A 39 -25.58 -6.37 10.50
C TYR A 39 -25.62 -6.60 8.98
N GLY A 40 -24.49 -6.45 8.29
CA GLY A 40 -24.40 -6.67 6.85
C GLY A 40 -24.80 -8.10 6.47
N ARG A 41 -24.27 -9.10 7.19
CA ARG A 41 -24.59 -10.52 7.00
C ARG A 41 -26.08 -10.82 7.24
N GLY A 42 -26.65 -10.28 8.31
CA GLY A 42 -28.05 -10.49 8.70
C GLY A 42 -29.07 -9.87 7.75
N HIS A 43 -28.64 -8.94 6.90
CA HIS A 43 -29.45 -8.29 5.86
C HIS A 43 -29.07 -8.73 4.44
N ASP A 44 -28.27 -9.80 4.29
CA ASP A 44 -27.78 -10.31 3.00
C ASP A 44 -27.06 -9.24 2.15
N LEU A 45 -26.40 -8.29 2.81
CA LEU A 45 -25.62 -7.24 2.16
C LEU A 45 -24.20 -7.72 1.90
N PRO A 46 -23.66 -7.59 0.68
CA PRO A 46 -22.22 -7.71 0.45
C PRO A 46 -21.47 -6.72 1.34
N VAL A 47 -20.47 -7.20 2.08
CA VAL A 47 -19.64 -6.34 2.94
C VAL A 47 -18.30 -6.05 2.26
N ARG A 48 -17.84 -4.81 2.34
CA ARG A 48 -16.52 -4.35 1.87
C ARG A 48 -15.82 -3.58 2.97
N ILE A 49 -14.51 -3.76 3.08
CA ILE A 49 -13.68 -3.11 4.09
C ILE A 49 -12.84 -2.04 3.42
N LEU A 50 -12.80 -0.86 4.05
CA LEU A 50 -12.02 0.28 3.60
C LEU A 50 -11.16 0.80 4.77
N GLY A 51 -9.84 0.84 4.57
CA GLY A 51 -8.93 1.60 5.43
C GLY A 51 -8.84 3.05 4.94
N GLY A 52 -7.63 3.61 4.85
CA GLY A 52 -7.43 4.97 4.31
C GLY A 52 -7.54 5.11 2.78
N GLY A 53 -8.02 4.08 2.07
CA GLY A 53 -8.26 4.11 0.62
C GLY A 53 -7.07 4.48 -0.26
N SER A 54 -5.84 4.21 0.19
CA SER A 54 -4.61 4.61 -0.53
C SER A 54 -4.11 3.63 -1.59
N ASN A 55 -4.73 2.46 -1.69
CA ASN A 55 -4.42 1.43 -2.68
C ASN A 55 -5.68 0.86 -3.37
N VAL A 56 -6.72 1.70 -3.51
CA VAL A 56 -7.98 1.30 -4.15
C VAL A 56 -8.39 2.29 -5.22
N LEU A 57 -9.10 1.78 -6.22
CA LEU A 57 -9.84 2.55 -7.21
C LEU A 57 -11.30 2.08 -7.16
N ILE A 58 -12.22 3.00 -6.91
CA ILE A 58 -13.63 2.68 -6.66
C ILE A 58 -14.45 3.08 -7.90
N PRO A 59 -15.32 2.20 -8.43
CA PRO A 59 -16.17 2.50 -9.58
C PRO A 59 -17.05 3.75 -9.39
N ASP A 60 -17.38 4.40 -10.50
CA ASP A 60 -18.21 5.62 -10.51
C ASP A 60 -19.64 5.34 -10.03
N GLU A 61 -20.14 4.14 -10.32
CA GLU A 61 -21.42 3.65 -9.82
C GLU A 61 -21.42 3.34 -8.31
N GLY A 62 -20.25 3.33 -7.69
CA GLY A 62 -20.07 3.08 -6.26
C GLY A 62 -20.06 1.60 -5.89
N ILE A 63 -20.44 1.31 -4.64
CA ILE A 63 -20.37 -0.03 -4.05
C ILE A 63 -21.75 -0.47 -3.58
N ARG A 64 -22.18 -1.65 -4.07
CA ARG A 64 -23.40 -2.31 -3.61
C ARG A 64 -23.18 -2.97 -2.25
N GLY A 65 -24.08 -2.75 -1.30
CA GLY A 65 -24.01 -3.31 0.05
C GLY A 65 -23.35 -2.38 1.08
N LEU A 66 -22.74 -2.97 2.11
CA LEU A 66 -22.19 -2.25 3.26
C LEU A 66 -20.67 -2.05 3.12
N VAL A 67 -20.23 -0.80 3.10
CA VAL A 67 -18.82 -0.42 3.28
C VAL A 67 -18.58 -0.13 4.75
N ILE A 68 -17.68 -0.91 5.36
CA ILE A 68 -17.17 -0.69 6.71
C ILE A 68 -15.82 0.02 6.59
N HIS A 69 -15.78 1.27 7.03
CA HIS A 69 -14.56 2.05 7.17
C HIS A 69 -13.92 1.80 8.54
N ILE A 70 -12.64 1.43 8.54
CA ILE A 70 -11.91 1.05 9.76
C ILE A 70 -11.32 2.30 10.41
N GLY A 71 -12.01 2.82 11.44
CA GLY A 71 -11.61 3.96 12.27
C GLY A 71 -11.09 3.56 13.65
N ILE A 72 -10.56 2.34 13.81
CA ILE A 72 -10.06 1.83 15.10
C ILE A 72 -8.71 2.47 15.41
N LEU A 73 -8.71 3.46 16.31
CA LEU A 73 -7.51 4.21 16.71
C LEU A 73 -6.86 3.62 17.99
N GLY A 74 -5.81 4.28 18.44
CA GLY A 74 -5.09 3.96 19.67
C GLY A 74 -3.74 3.31 19.41
N THR A 75 -2.75 3.70 20.21
CA THR A 75 -1.38 3.17 20.15
C THR A 75 -0.92 2.87 21.57
N HIS A 76 -0.35 1.69 21.78
CA HIS A 76 0.20 1.26 23.06
C HIS A 76 1.64 0.79 22.89
N TYR A 77 2.49 1.18 23.83
CA TYR A 77 3.91 0.85 23.87
C TYR A 77 4.19 -0.01 25.10
N SER A 78 4.86 -1.14 24.90
CA SER A 78 5.33 -2.02 25.96
C SER A 78 6.82 -2.27 25.82
N GLU A 79 7.57 -2.05 26.89
CA GLU A 79 9.01 -2.27 26.95
C GLU A 79 9.35 -3.77 26.98
N GLU A 80 10.32 -4.20 26.18
CA GLU A 80 10.83 -5.57 26.13
C GLU A 80 12.37 -5.57 26.02
N GLY A 81 13.03 -5.22 27.13
CA GLY A 81 14.49 -5.10 27.17
C GLY A 81 14.98 -3.92 26.31
N ASP A 82 15.77 -4.24 25.28
CA ASP A 82 16.26 -3.25 24.30
C ASP A 82 15.25 -2.98 23.17
N ASP A 83 14.17 -3.76 23.11
CA ASP A 83 13.09 -3.58 22.15
C ASP A 83 11.84 -2.99 22.81
N VAL A 84 10.95 -2.47 21.97
CA VAL A 84 9.64 -1.95 22.33
C VAL A 84 8.60 -2.58 21.40
N LEU A 85 7.54 -3.12 21.97
CA LEU A 85 6.37 -3.56 21.22
C LEU A 85 5.38 -2.42 21.09
N VAL A 86 5.04 -2.08 19.85
CA VAL A 86 4.08 -1.03 19.50
C VAL A 86 2.82 -1.68 18.93
N THR A 87 1.74 -1.67 19.69
CA THR A 87 0.42 -2.13 19.20
C THR A 87 -0.40 -0.92 18.76
N ALA A 88 -0.81 -0.89 17.49
CA ALA A 88 -1.61 0.19 16.94
C ALA A 88 -2.91 -0.33 16.33
N GLY A 89 -4.01 0.40 16.54
CA GLY A 89 -5.30 0.13 15.93
C GLY A 89 -5.26 0.26 14.41
N ALA A 90 -6.07 -0.54 13.71
CA ALA A 90 -6.04 -0.66 12.24
C ALA A 90 -6.39 0.64 11.49
N GLY A 91 -7.06 1.60 12.15
CA GLY A 91 -7.40 2.91 11.62
C GLY A 91 -6.35 3.99 11.86
N VAL A 92 -5.30 3.72 12.64
CA VAL A 92 -4.20 4.69 12.86
C VAL A 92 -3.52 5.00 11.54
N VAL A 93 -3.28 6.29 11.25
CA VAL A 93 -2.54 6.73 10.05
C VAL A 93 -1.12 6.19 10.13
N TRP A 94 -0.70 5.48 9.08
CA TRP A 94 0.58 4.76 9.11
C TRP A 94 1.76 5.68 9.37
N ASP A 95 1.88 6.78 8.63
CA ASP A 95 3.03 7.67 8.78
C ASP A 95 3.04 8.42 10.12
N GLU A 96 1.88 8.64 10.74
CA GLU A 96 1.81 9.20 12.10
C GLU A 96 2.39 8.23 13.13
N LEU A 97 2.11 6.93 12.98
CA LEU A 97 2.75 5.91 13.82
C LEU A 97 4.27 5.90 13.63
N VAL A 98 4.75 5.91 12.38
CA VAL A 98 6.19 5.94 12.08
C VAL A 98 6.83 7.21 12.66
N ALA A 99 6.18 8.37 12.55
CA ALA A 99 6.67 9.62 13.13
C ALA A 99 6.77 9.55 14.66
N ASP A 100 5.78 8.97 15.33
CA ASP A 100 5.75 8.80 16.78
C ASP A 100 6.86 7.83 17.24
N THR A 101 7.11 6.73 16.52
CA THR A 101 8.24 5.84 16.86
C THR A 101 9.59 6.53 16.70
N VAL A 102 9.79 7.28 15.61
CA VAL A 102 11.03 8.04 15.38
C VAL A 102 11.23 9.11 16.44
N THR A 103 10.19 9.87 16.81
CA THR A 103 10.27 10.91 17.86
C THR A 103 10.65 10.34 19.24
N ARG A 104 10.44 9.03 19.44
CA ARG A 104 10.83 8.29 20.66
C ARG A 104 12.24 7.70 20.57
N GLY A 105 12.97 7.94 19.47
CA GLY A 105 14.28 7.35 19.21
C GLY A 105 14.24 5.85 18.89
N LEU A 106 13.09 5.34 18.42
CA LEU A 106 12.90 3.90 18.16
C LEU A 106 13.13 3.57 16.68
N TRP A 107 13.99 2.58 16.44
CA TRP A 107 14.42 2.09 15.14
C TRP A 107 13.58 0.92 14.64
N GLY A 108 13.38 0.84 13.32
CA GLY A 108 12.77 -0.30 12.63
C GLY A 108 11.71 0.09 11.60
N LEU A 109 11.12 1.29 11.70
CA LEU A 109 10.02 1.74 10.82
C LEU A 109 10.38 2.95 9.94
N GLU A 110 11.50 3.62 10.20
CA GLU A 110 11.91 4.88 9.57
C GLU A 110 11.99 4.81 8.04
N ASN A 111 12.42 3.68 7.47
CA ASN A 111 12.45 3.43 6.03
C ASN A 111 11.06 3.41 5.38
N LEU A 112 10.00 3.24 6.18
CA LEU A 112 8.61 3.15 5.75
C LEU A 112 7.84 4.47 5.94
N SER A 113 8.57 5.56 6.20
CA SER A 113 8.02 6.91 6.35
C SER A 113 7.31 7.41 5.08
N ALA A 114 6.33 8.31 5.28
CA ALA A 114 5.48 8.96 4.29
C ALA A 114 4.74 8.01 3.34
N ILE A 115 4.47 6.77 3.75
CA ILE A 115 3.58 5.86 3.02
C ILE A 115 2.13 6.16 3.42
N PRO A 116 1.24 6.51 2.46
CA PRO A 116 -0.16 6.79 2.78
C PRO A 116 -0.94 5.53 3.17
N GLY A 117 -1.99 5.72 3.98
CA GLY A 117 -2.89 4.65 4.40
C GLY A 117 -2.87 4.46 5.91
N THR A 118 -3.43 3.33 6.35
CA THR A 118 -3.58 3.02 7.77
C THR A 118 -2.82 1.75 8.16
N VAL A 119 -2.53 1.62 9.44
CA VAL A 119 -1.86 0.46 10.05
C VAL A 119 -2.47 -0.86 9.58
N GLY A 120 -3.80 -0.98 9.57
CA GLY A 120 -4.49 -2.22 9.21
C GLY A 120 -4.32 -2.65 7.76
N ALA A 121 -4.00 -1.71 6.86
CA ALA A 121 -3.71 -2.02 5.46
C ALA A 121 -2.26 -2.48 5.24
N THR A 122 -1.35 -2.17 6.16
CA THR A 122 0.07 -2.49 6.00
C THR A 122 0.39 -3.99 5.88
N PRO A 123 -0.19 -4.91 6.69
CA PRO A 123 0.08 -6.33 6.52
C PRO A 123 -0.59 -6.91 5.26
N VAL A 124 -1.64 -6.29 4.73
CA VAL A 124 -2.39 -6.84 3.58
C VAL A 124 -1.51 -6.96 2.35
N GLN A 125 -0.62 -5.99 2.12
CA GLN A 125 0.28 -6.00 0.97
C GLN A 125 1.75 -6.06 1.37
N ASN A 126 2.06 -6.38 2.63
CA ASN A 126 3.43 -6.29 3.15
C ASN A 126 4.12 -4.99 2.67
N VAL A 127 3.59 -3.86 3.11
CA VAL A 127 4.08 -2.53 2.71
C VAL A 127 5.59 -2.46 2.87
N GLY A 128 6.28 -2.00 1.83
CA GLY A 128 7.74 -1.92 1.84
C GLY A 128 8.28 -0.79 0.99
N ALA A 129 9.32 -0.15 1.47
CA ALA A 129 10.03 0.92 0.79
C ALA A 129 11.49 0.97 1.28
N TYR A 130 12.37 1.47 0.42
CA TYR A 130 13.77 1.76 0.78
C TYR A 130 14.51 0.59 1.45
N GLY A 131 14.27 -0.65 1.00
CA GLY A 131 14.95 -1.84 1.52
C GLY A 131 14.39 -2.41 2.83
N ALA A 132 13.25 -1.89 3.31
CA ALA A 132 12.51 -2.43 4.44
C ALA A 132 11.10 -2.84 4.03
N GLU A 133 10.53 -3.81 4.75
CA GLU A 133 9.12 -4.22 4.66
C GLU A 133 8.52 -4.30 6.06
N VAL A 134 7.21 -4.10 6.21
CA VAL A 134 6.56 -4.19 7.53
C VAL A 134 6.69 -5.57 8.17
N ALA A 135 6.82 -6.62 7.36
CA ALA A 135 7.10 -7.98 7.83
C ALA A 135 8.40 -8.07 8.66
N ASP A 136 9.36 -7.16 8.46
CA ASP A 136 10.60 -7.11 9.24
C ASP A 136 10.34 -6.80 10.73
N SER A 137 9.25 -6.08 11.02
CA SER A 137 8.92 -5.59 12.36
C SER A 137 7.63 -6.19 12.92
N ILE A 138 6.69 -6.66 12.10
CA ILE A 138 5.43 -7.23 12.59
C ILE A 138 5.71 -8.44 13.48
N VAL A 139 5.20 -8.40 14.71
CA VAL A 139 5.18 -9.55 15.62
C VAL A 139 3.88 -10.32 15.45
N SER A 140 2.76 -9.60 15.43
CA SER A 140 1.44 -10.20 15.32
C SER A 140 0.40 -9.25 14.72
N VAL A 141 -0.67 -9.82 14.19
CA VAL A 141 -1.82 -9.12 13.63
C VAL A 141 -3.08 -9.67 14.27
N ARG A 142 -3.80 -8.81 14.99
CA ARG A 142 -5.13 -9.14 15.51
C ARG A 142 -6.15 -8.92 14.42
N ALA A 143 -6.96 -9.92 14.13
CA ALA A 143 -7.98 -9.86 13.09
C ALA A 143 -9.32 -10.41 13.57
N TYR A 144 -10.42 -9.86 13.04
CA TYR A 144 -11.74 -10.46 13.14
C TYR A 144 -11.91 -11.50 12.04
N ASP A 145 -12.23 -12.72 12.43
CA ASP A 145 -12.52 -13.82 11.53
C ASP A 145 -14.02 -13.89 11.24
N THR A 146 -14.38 -13.50 10.03
CA THR A 146 -15.77 -13.42 9.57
C THR A 146 -16.48 -14.78 9.44
N THR A 147 -15.73 -15.89 9.39
CA THR A 147 -16.32 -17.24 9.27
C THR A 147 -16.67 -17.81 10.64
N THR A 148 -15.77 -17.65 11.62
CA THR A 148 -15.99 -18.15 12.99
C THR A 148 -16.66 -17.11 13.89
N ASP A 149 -16.76 -15.86 13.43
CA ASP A 149 -17.32 -14.74 14.20
C ASP A 149 -16.56 -14.48 15.51
N THR A 150 -15.23 -14.55 15.44
CA THR A 150 -14.33 -14.40 16.60
C THR A 150 -13.09 -13.59 16.25
N PHE A 151 -12.44 -12.99 17.24
CA PHE A 151 -11.12 -12.38 17.06
C PHE A 151 -10.02 -13.44 17.21
N ILE A 152 -9.02 -13.36 16.35
CA ILE A 152 -7.81 -14.19 16.38
C ILE A 152 -6.56 -13.32 16.38
N GLU A 153 -5.45 -13.90 16.78
CA GLU A 153 -4.12 -13.31 16.65
C GLU A 153 -3.31 -14.17 15.69
N LEU A 154 -2.80 -13.57 14.62
CA LEU A 154 -1.93 -14.22 13.64
C LEU A 154 -0.50 -13.78 13.90
N THR A 155 0.41 -14.74 14.07
CA THR A 155 1.85 -14.47 14.14
C THR A 155 2.41 -14.00 12.79
N ASN A 156 3.61 -13.43 12.79
CA ASN A 156 4.34 -13.08 11.57
C ASN A 156 4.38 -14.23 10.54
N ASN A 157 4.74 -15.45 10.99
CA ASN A 157 4.82 -16.62 10.12
C ASN A 157 3.45 -17.01 9.55
N GLU A 158 2.39 -16.93 10.35
CA GLU A 158 1.02 -17.23 9.90
C GLU A 158 0.49 -16.20 8.90
N CYS A 159 1.00 -14.97 8.92
CA CYS A 159 0.64 -13.96 7.93
C CYS A 159 1.21 -14.25 6.53
N GLN A 160 2.17 -15.17 6.39
CA GLN A 160 2.72 -15.63 5.10
C GLN A 160 3.14 -14.48 4.17
N PHE A 161 3.92 -13.53 4.69
CA PHE A 161 4.34 -12.36 3.93
C PHE A 161 5.23 -12.72 2.73
N GLY A 162 5.05 -11.99 1.62
CA GLY A 162 5.87 -12.04 0.42
C GLY A 162 5.97 -10.66 -0.23
N TYR A 163 6.62 -10.58 -1.40
CA TYR A 163 6.76 -9.31 -2.12
C TYR A 163 5.39 -8.79 -2.55
N ARG A 164 4.95 -7.68 -1.93
CA ARG A 164 3.62 -7.10 -2.12
C ARG A 164 2.47 -8.08 -1.84
N ASP A 165 2.68 -9.07 -0.98
CA ASP A 165 1.74 -10.16 -0.76
C ASP A 165 1.68 -10.67 0.68
N SER A 166 0.57 -11.31 1.03
CA SER A 166 0.36 -11.95 2.34
C SER A 166 -0.86 -12.88 2.31
N LEU A 167 -1.07 -13.62 3.41
CA LEU A 167 -2.28 -14.41 3.67
C LEU A 167 -3.55 -13.62 3.35
N PHE A 168 -3.65 -12.34 3.75
CA PHE A 168 -4.85 -11.52 3.62
C PHE A 168 -5.28 -11.27 2.15
N LYS A 169 -4.42 -11.54 1.18
CA LYS A 169 -4.74 -11.44 -0.26
C LYS A 169 -5.16 -12.77 -0.88
N THR A 170 -4.94 -13.89 -0.19
CA THR A 170 -5.37 -15.22 -0.64
C THR A 170 -6.87 -15.41 -0.43
N ASN A 171 -7.46 -16.45 -1.03
CA ASN A 171 -8.87 -16.74 -0.81
C ASN A 171 -9.16 -17.12 0.65
N ASP A 172 -8.23 -17.81 1.31
CA ASP A 172 -8.39 -18.23 2.70
C ASP A 172 -8.27 -17.04 3.66
N GLY A 173 -7.43 -16.04 3.34
CA GLY A 173 -7.24 -14.88 4.20
C GLY A 173 -8.25 -13.75 4.01
N LYS A 174 -9.04 -13.74 2.92
CA LYS A 174 -10.10 -12.72 2.69
C LYS A 174 -11.18 -12.70 3.78
N ARG A 175 -11.27 -13.76 4.61
CA ARG A 175 -12.16 -13.81 5.77
C ARG A 175 -11.69 -12.95 6.94
N TYR A 176 -10.42 -12.54 6.97
CA TYR A 176 -9.82 -11.81 8.08
C TYR A 176 -9.90 -10.30 7.85
N ILE A 177 -10.42 -9.59 8.84
CA ILE A 177 -10.45 -8.13 8.87
C ILE A 177 -9.49 -7.65 9.95
N VAL A 178 -8.43 -6.94 9.57
CA VAL A 178 -7.39 -6.49 10.50
C VAL A 178 -7.95 -5.45 11.48
N VAL A 179 -7.69 -5.65 12.77
CA VAL A 179 -8.16 -4.80 13.88
C VAL A 179 -7.02 -4.01 14.51
N SER A 180 -5.85 -4.65 14.66
CA SER A 180 -4.63 -3.99 15.14
C SER A 180 -3.40 -4.78 14.69
N CYS A 181 -2.25 -4.10 14.67
CA CYS A 181 -0.96 -4.73 14.40
C CYS A 181 0.01 -4.41 15.52
N THR A 182 0.84 -5.40 15.88
CA THR A 182 1.92 -5.26 16.84
C THR A 182 3.25 -5.30 16.10
N TYR A 183 4.07 -4.26 16.28
CA TYR A 183 5.40 -4.13 15.69
C TYR A 183 6.46 -4.19 16.78
N ARG A 184 7.60 -4.81 16.49
CA ARG A 184 8.83 -4.72 17.29
C ARG A 184 9.71 -3.63 16.69
N VAL A 185 10.06 -2.66 17.51
CA VAL A 185 11.04 -1.60 17.21
C VAL A 185 12.12 -1.62 18.28
N SER A 186 13.30 -1.10 17.98
CA SER A 186 14.48 -1.22 18.86
C SER A 186 14.93 0.14 19.38
N LYS A 187 15.48 0.17 20.60
CA LYS A 187 16.22 1.32 21.13
C LYS A 187 17.65 1.38 20.58
N ASN A 188 18.14 0.26 20.06
CA ASN A 188 19.47 0.14 19.49
C ASN A 188 19.47 0.63 18.05
N GLU A 189 20.55 1.30 17.66
CA GLU A 189 20.74 1.83 16.30
C GLU A 189 20.79 0.71 15.26
N GLN A 190 19.93 0.77 14.25
CA GLN A 190 19.84 -0.24 13.18
C GLN A 190 19.53 0.37 11.80
N PRO A 191 20.34 1.33 11.30
CA PRO A 191 20.04 2.02 10.05
C PRO A 191 20.05 1.08 8.84
N LYS A 192 18.95 1.05 8.08
CA LYS A 192 18.84 0.32 6.80
C LYS A 192 19.17 1.22 5.62
N LEU A 193 20.43 1.28 5.22
CA LEU A 193 20.94 2.22 4.20
C LEU A 193 21.23 1.58 2.83
N SER A 194 20.95 0.29 2.65
CA SER A 194 21.33 -0.45 1.43
C SER A 194 20.61 0.01 0.15
N TYR A 195 19.50 0.74 0.28
CA TYR A 195 18.79 1.28 -0.87
C TYR A 195 19.56 2.44 -1.49
N LYS A 196 19.71 2.42 -2.83
CA LYS A 196 20.58 3.34 -3.58
C LYS A 196 20.50 4.80 -3.13
N ASP A 197 19.30 5.39 -3.09
CA ASP A 197 19.17 6.82 -2.75
C ASP A 197 19.62 7.12 -1.31
N LEU A 198 19.43 6.18 -0.36
CA LEU A 198 19.87 6.33 1.02
C LEU A 198 21.38 6.12 1.13
N ALA A 199 21.93 5.11 0.44
CA ALA A 199 23.36 4.88 0.36
C ALA A 199 24.09 6.11 -0.21
N GLU A 200 23.55 6.74 -1.25
CA GLU A 200 24.08 7.98 -1.83
C GLU A 200 23.93 9.18 -0.89
N THR A 201 22.84 9.24 -0.11
CA THR A 201 22.59 10.34 0.83
C THR A 201 23.57 10.33 2.00
N PHE A 202 23.83 9.14 2.57
CA PHE A 202 24.60 9.03 3.82
C PHE A 202 26.06 8.63 3.60
N GLY A 203 26.38 7.87 2.55
CA GLY A 203 27.74 7.34 2.37
C GLY A 203 28.22 6.59 3.62
N ASP A 204 29.34 7.03 4.18
CA ASP A 204 29.94 6.48 5.40
C ASP A 204 29.47 7.17 6.70
N HIS A 205 28.58 8.16 6.61
CA HIS A 205 28.05 8.86 7.79
C HIS A 205 27.09 7.94 8.57
N ALA A 206 27.21 7.93 9.90
CA ALA A 206 26.27 7.23 10.80
C ALA A 206 25.09 8.17 11.14
N PRO A 207 23.89 7.95 10.57
CA PRO A 207 22.74 8.81 10.79
C PRO A 207 22.01 8.48 12.09
N THR A 208 21.24 9.44 12.59
CA THR A 208 20.17 9.19 13.58
C THR A 208 18.92 8.59 12.92
N VAL A 209 17.96 8.09 13.71
CA VAL A 209 16.68 7.59 13.17
C VAL A 209 15.87 8.71 12.53
N GLU A 210 15.97 9.92 13.09
CA GLU A 210 15.39 11.15 12.55
C GLU A 210 15.99 11.48 11.17
N ASP A 211 17.32 11.43 11.04
CA ASP A 211 18.00 11.71 9.77
C ASP A 211 17.52 10.74 8.67
N VAL A 212 17.39 9.45 8.98
CA VAL A 212 16.90 8.45 8.02
C VAL A 212 15.46 8.74 7.62
N ARG A 213 14.57 9.04 8.58
CA ARG A 213 13.18 9.44 8.27
C ARG A 213 13.15 10.68 7.37
N GLU A 214 13.89 11.73 7.70
CA GLU A 214 13.93 12.97 6.92
C GLU A 214 14.43 12.72 5.48
N ALA A 215 15.48 11.91 5.34
CA ALA A 215 15.98 11.50 4.02
C ALA A 215 14.91 10.76 3.22
N VAL A 216 14.23 9.79 3.82
CA VAL A 216 13.13 9.04 3.18
C VAL A 216 12.00 9.97 2.75
N VAL A 217 11.51 10.84 3.64
CA VAL A 217 10.45 11.81 3.33
C VAL A 217 10.86 12.70 2.15
N ARG A 218 12.08 13.23 2.16
CA ARG A 218 12.62 14.07 1.09
C ARG A 218 12.72 13.32 -0.24
N ILE A 219 13.27 12.10 -0.23
CA ILE A 219 13.38 11.27 -1.44
C ILE A 219 11.99 10.93 -2.00
N ARG A 220 11.02 10.61 -1.13
CA ARG A 220 9.64 10.34 -1.53
C ARG A 220 8.97 11.56 -2.15
N ALA A 221 9.08 12.74 -1.52
CA ALA A 221 8.55 13.99 -2.08
C ALA A 221 9.18 14.37 -3.44
N GLY A 222 10.41 13.94 -3.68
CA GLY A 222 11.06 14.07 -4.98
C GLY A 222 10.48 13.16 -6.08
N LYS A 223 9.80 12.07 -5.72
CA LYS A 223 9.33 11.02 -6.65
C LYS A 223 7.80 10.91 -6.74
N PHE A 224 7.09 11.17 -5.66
CA PHE A 224 5.63 11.01 -5.57
C PHE A 224 4.95 12.38 -5.46
N PRO A 225 3.74 12.54 -6.01
CA PRO A 225 2.95 13.73 -5.79
C PRO A 225 2.43 13.78 -4.35
N ASP A 226 2.17 15.00 -3.86
CA ASP A 226 1.31 15.16 -2.69
C ASP A 226 -0.12 14.75 -3.08
N TRP A 227 -0.64 13.72 -2.43
CA TRP A 227 -1.96 13.18 -2.76
C TRP A 227 -3.12 14.11 -2.34
N ASN A 228 -2.85 15.12 -1.51
CA ASN A 228 -3.80 16.19 -1.21
C ASN A 228 -3.95 17.18 -2.37
N ILE A 229 -2.97 17.21 -3.29
CA ILE A 229 -2.98 18.06 -4.48
C ILE A 229 -3.44 17.27 -5.71
N TYR A 230 -2.91 16.05 -5.87
CA TYR A 230 -3.22 15.16 -6.99
C TYR A 230 -3.83 13.88 -6.48
N GLY A 231 -4.99 13.46 -6.98
CA GLY A 231 -5.53 12.17 -6.61
C GLY A 231 -4.63 11.03 -7.11
N THR A 232 -4.17 10.13 -6.25
CA THR A 232 -3.39 8.95 -6.68
C THR A 232 -3.48 7.81 -5.67
N ALA A 233 -3.23 6.58 -6.11
CA ALA A 233 -3.03 5.41 -5.25
C ALA A 233 -1.56 4.92 -5.27
N GLY A 234 -0.61 5.83 -5.56
CA GLY A 234 0.81 5.53 -5.62
C GLY A 234 1.20 4.79 -6.90
N SER A 235 2.14 3.85 -6.80
CA SER A 235 2.52 3.02 -7.94
C SER A 235 1.33 2.20 -8.40
N PHE A 236 0.84 2.45 -9.61
CA PHE A 236 -0.38 1.81 -10.10
C PHE A 236 -0.17 0.34 -10.49
N PHE A 237 1.05 0.01 -10.92
CA PHE A 237 1.46 -1.31 -11.39
C PHE A 237 2.62 -1.86 -10.57
N LYS A 238 2.66 -3.19 -10.43
CA LYS A 238 3.79 -3.90 -9.85
C LYS A 238 4.96 -3.94 -10.83
N ASN A 239 6.15 -4.16 -10.30
CA ASN A 239 7.29 -4.56 -11.12
C ASN A 239 7.11 -6.01 -11.60
N PRO A 240 7.11 -6.30 -12.92
CA PRO A 240 6.94 -7.65 -13.41
C PRO A 240 8.13 -8.53 -13.04
N ILE A 241 7.84 -9.78 -12.69
CA ILE A 241 8.81 -10.84 -12.46
C ILE A 241 8.71 -11.80 -13.63
N ILE A 242 9.79 -11.93 -14.39
CA ILE A 242 9.85 -12.68 -15.66
C ILE A 242 10.94 -13.74 -15.62
N SER A 243 10.88 -14.72 -16.53
CA SER A 243 11.94 -15.71 -16.65
C SER A 243 13.24 -15.09 -17.19
N ARG A 244 14.37 -15.70 -16.84
CA ARG A 244 15.68 -15.30 -17.37
C ARG A 244 15.70 -15.31 -18.91
N GLU A 245 15.01 -16.26 -19.55
CA GLU A 245 14.93 -16.35 -21.01
C GLU A 245 14.24 -15.12 -21.61
N VAL A 246 13.11 -14.68 -21.04
CA VAL A 246 12.41 -13.47 -21.50
C VAL A 246 13.29 -12.25 -21.28
N PHE A 247 13.97 -12.17 -20.13
CA PHE A 247 14.89 -11.07 -19.83
C PHE A 247 16.05 -10.99 -20.83
N THR A 248 16.71 -12.11 -21.16
CA THR A 248 17.81 -12.14 -22.14
C THR A 248 17.34 -11.67 -23.51
N LYS A 249 16.13 -12.04 -23.95
CA LYS A 249 15.54 -11.51 -25.19
C LYS A 249 15.32 -10.00 -25.09
N LEU A 250 14.77 -9.52 -23.99
CA LEU A 250 14.53 -8.09 -23.77
C LEU A 250 15.83 -7.26 -23.80
N GLN A 251 16.91 -7.78 -23.21
CA GLN A 251 18.23 -7.13 -23.22
C GLN A 251 18.85 -6.96 -24.63
N THR A 252 18.44 -7.78 -25.61
CA THR A 252 18.88 -7.57 -27.00
C THR A 252 18.31 -6.28 -27.61
N THR A 253 17.13 -5.86 -27.17
CA THR A 253 16.46 -4.64 -27.64
C THR A 253 16.76 -3.45 -26.74
N TYR A 254 16.85 -3.68 -25.43
CA TYR A 254 17.12 -2.66 -24.42
C TYR A 254 18.34 -3.07 -23.56
N PRO A 255 19.58 -2.85 -24.03
CA PRO A 255 20.79 -3.34 -23.35
C PRO A 255 20.97 -2.81 -21.92
N ASP A 256 20.51 -1.58 -21.68
CA ASP A 256 20.66 -0.88 -20.40
C ASP A 256 19.48 -1.10 -19.43
N ILE A 257 18.56 -2.02 -19.74
CA ILE A 257 17.39 -2.27 -18.89
C ILE A 257 17.84 -2.79 -17.51
N PRO A 258 17.49 -2.11 -16.41
CA PRO A 258 17.87 -2.55 -15.07
C PRO A 258 17.10 -3.82 -14.68
N SER A 259 17.70 -4.62 -13.81
CA SER A 259 17.10 -5.85 -13.31
C SER A 259 17.53 -6.15 -11.89
N PHE A 260 16.68 -6.84 -11.15
CA PHE A 260 16.99 -7.39 -9.84
C PHE A 260 16.70 -8.88 -9.84
N GLU A 261 17.51 -9.66 -9.13
CA GLU A 261 17.22 -11.08 -8.90
C GLU A 261 15.89 -11.23 -8.13
N ALA A 262 15.12 -12.24 -8.50
CA ALA A 262 13.91 -12.67 -7.82
C ALA A 262 14.00 -14.18 -7.50
N PRO A 263 13.12 -14.71 -6.63
CA PRO A 263 13.10 -16.14 -6.30
C PRO A 263 13.01 -17.05 -7.53
N ASP A 264 13.45 -18.30 -7.37
CA ASP A 264 13.39 -19.35 -8.40
C ASP A 264 14.15 -19.01 -9.70
N GLY A 265 15.18 -18.17 -9.61
CA GLY A 265 16.00 -17.75 -10.75
C GLY A 265 15.28 -16.80 -11.71
N MET A 266 14.16 -16.22 -11.28
CA MET A 266 13.41 -15.21 -12.02
C MET A 266 14.07 -13.84 -11.91
N VAL A 267 13.64 -12.91 -12.77
CA VAL A 267 14.19 -11.56 -12.86
C VAL A 267 13.07 -10.54 -12.66
N LYS A 268 13.23 -9.63 -11.70
CA LYS A 268 12.33 -8.50 -11.48
C LYS A 268 12.79 -7.30 -12.30
N ILE A 269 11.89 -6.78 -13.14
CA ILE A 269 12.16 -5.62 -14.00
C ILE A 269 11.52 -4.36 -13.39
N PRO A 270 12.29 -3.27 -13.20
CA PRO A 270 11.73 -2.00 -12.76
C PRO A 270 10.82 -1.42 -13.84
N LEU A 271 9.50 -1.55 -13.67
CA LEU A 271 8.53 -1.11 -14.66
C LEU A 271 8.59 0.41 -14.89
N GLY A 272 8.98 1.18 -13.87
CA GLY A 272 9.22 2.63 -14.03
C GLY A 272 10.26 2.96 -15.10
N TYR A 273 11.28 2.12 -15.30
CA TYR A 273 12.24 2.31 -16.39
C TYR A 273 11.60 2.08 -17.75
N VAL A 274 10.78 1.04 -17.89
CA VAL A 274 10.07 0.75 -19.15
C VAL A 274 9.10 1.88 -19.50
N LEU A 275 8.31 2.33 -18.53
CA LEU A 275 7.37 3.43 -18.74
C LEU A 275 8.09 4.73 -19.09
N ASP A 276 9.22 5.04 -18.47
CA ASP A 276 9.98 6.26 -18.71
C ASP A 276 10.87 6.15 -19.97
N ALA A 277 11.92 5.33 -19.91
CA ALA A 277 12.97 5.27 -20.91
C ALA A 277 12.56 4.59 -22.23
N VAL A 278 11.61 3.64 -22.20
CA VAL A 278 11.18 2.92 -23.41
C VAL A 278 9.95 3.58 -24.04
N LEU A 279 8.98 3.99 -23.23
CA LEU A 279 7.68 4.46 -23.71
C LEU A 279 7.47 5.98 -23.59
N ALA A 280 8.36 6.71 -22.92
CA ALA A 280 8.24 8.15 -22.67
C ALA A 280 6.91 8.54 -21.99
N PHE A 281 6.40 7.69 -21.11
CA PHE A 281 5.12 7.91 -20.43
C PHE A 281 5.18 8.90 -19.29
N LYS A 282 6.37 9.34 -18.85
CA LYS A 282 6.52 10.26 -17.72
C LYS A 282 5.89 11.62 -18.02
N GLY A 283 4.93 12.05 -17.20
CA GLY A 283 4.21 13.30 -17.38
C GLY A 283 3.19 13.30 -18.53
N VAL A 284 2.95 12.14 -19.17
CA VAL A 284 1.90 12.01 -20.20
C VAL A 284 0.54 12.23 -19.56
N ARG A 285 -0.31 13.01 -20.23
CA ARG A 285 -1.63 13.40 -19.76
C ARG A 285 -2.67 13.22 -20.86
N GLU A 286 -3.79 12.59 -20.51
CA GLU A 286 -4.98 12.44 -21.34
C GLU A 286 -6.19 12.99 -20.55
N GLY A 287 -6.60 14.21 -20.87
CA GLY A 287 -7.71 14.87 -20.16
C GLY A 287 -7.41 15.12 -18.67
N SER A 288 -8.19 14.49 -17.79
CA SER A 288 -8.09 14.60 -16.33
C SER A 288 -7.18 13.55 -15.70
N VAL A 289 -6.66 12.58 -16.47
CA VAL A 289 -5.75 11.52 -15.99
C VAL A 289 -4.38 11.63 -16.66
N GLY A 290 -3.34 11.15 -15.99
CA GLY A 290 -2.02 11.00 -16.59
C GLY A 290 -1.05 10.30 -15.67
N THR A 291 0.21 10.20 -16.06
CA THR A 291 1.28 9.82 -15.12
C THR A 291 1.90 11.07 -14.49
N TYR A 292 2.52 10.90 -13.32
CA TYR A 292 3.22 11.98 -12.65
C TYR A 292 4.55 12.32 -13.33
N GLU A 293 4.86 13.61 -13.44
CA GLU A 293 6.05 14.13 -14.13
C GLU A 293 7.39 13.63 -13.56
N LYS A 294 7.41 13.17 -12.29
CA LYS A 294 8.62 12.67 -11.63
C LYS A 294 8.67 11.15 -11.53
N GLN A 295 7.55 10.46 -11.77
CA GLN A 295 7.46 9.00 -11.63
C GLN A 295 6.35 8.41 -12.52
N ALA A 296 6.75 7.72 -13.58
CA ALA A 296 5.82 7.17 -14.58
C ALA A 296 4.94 6.02 -14.04
N LEU A 297 5.32 5.39 -12.92
CA LEU A 297 4.48 4.39 -12.25
C LEU A 297 3.24 4.97 -11.57
N VAL A 298 3.24 6.28 -11.29
CA VAL A 298 2.18 6.92 -10.53
C VAL A 298 1.17 7.52 -11.49
N ILE A 299 -0.02 6.91 -11.55
CA ILE A 299 -1.16 7.52 -12.25
C ILE A 299 -1.80 8.55 -11.30
N VAL A 300 -2.12 9.71 -11.86
CA VAL A 300 -2.70 10.85 -11.15
C VAL A 300 -4.02 11.29 -11.76
N ASN A 301 -4.94 11.67 -10.87
CA ASN A 301 -6.15 12.44 -11.15
C ASN A 301 -5.83 13.94 -10.97
N TYR A 302 -5.96 14.71 -12.05
CA TYR A 302 -5.73 16.15 -12.09
C TYR A 302 -6.95 17.00 -11.70
N GLY A 303 -8.03 16.39 -11.18
CA GLY A 303 -9.16 17.09 -10.56
C GLY A 303 -10.51 16.39 -10.78
N ASP A 304 -10.75 15.88 -11.99
CA ASP A 304 -12.08 15.41 -12.43
C ASP A 304 -12.04 14.03 -13.11
N ALA A 305 -11.02 13.20 -12.84
CA ALA A 305 -10.97 11.86 -13.42
C ALA A 305 -12.05 10.96 -12.80
N SER A 306 -12.74 10.21 -13.65
CA SER A 306 -13.63 9.12 -13.24
C SER A 306 -12.86 7.80 -13.11
N PHE A 307 -13.49 6.79 -12.51
CA PHE A 307 -12.99 5.41 -12.56
C PHE A 307 -12.74 5.00 -14.02
N ALA A 308 -13.69 5.29 -14.91
CA ALA A 308 -13.60 4.90 -16.31
C ALA A 308 -12.39 5.53 -17.02
N ASP A 309 -12.08 6.80 -16.73
CA ASP A 309 -10.90 7.48 -17.30
C ASP A 309 -9.59 6.81 -16.85
N VAL A 310 -9.47 6.54 -15.54
CA VAL A 310 -8.28 5.90 -14.97
C VAL A 310 -8.12 4.47 -15.49
N ASP A 311 -9.21 3.69 -15.56
CA ASP A 311 -9.18 2.32 -16.07
C ASP A 311 -8.82 2.26 -17.56
N ALA A 312 -9.33 3.19 -18.37
CA ALA A 312 -9.00 3.31 -19.79
C ALA A 312 -7.52 3.67 -19.98
N PHE A 313 -7.02 4.66 -19.24
CA PHE A 313 -5.61 5.06 -19.31
C PHE A 313 -4.66 3.95 -18.86
N ALA A 314 -5.03 3.22 -17.79
CA ALA A 314 -4.27 2.05 -17.35
C ALA A 314 -4.21 0.94 -18.42
N LYS A 315 -5.32 0.68 -19.13
CA LYS A 315 -5.34 -0.28 -20.25
C LYS A 315 -4.44 0.15 -21.42
N ILE A 316 -4.37 1.45 -21.70
CA ILE A 316 -3.44 1.99 -22.71
C ILE A 316 -1.99 1.68 -22.30
N ILE A 317 -1.63 1.90 -21.04
CA ILE A 317 -0.30 1.58 -20.52
C ILE A 317 -0.02 0.08 -20.62
N GLU A 318 -0.94 -0.77 -20.17
CA GLU A 318 -0.83 -2.24 -20.26
C GLU A 318 -0.56 -2.69 -21.70
N GLN A 319 -1.35 -2.17 -22.66
CA GLN A 319 -1.18 -2.46 -24.07
C GLN A 319 0.18 -1.99 -24.61
N LYS A 320 0.60 -0.77 -24.28
CA LYS A 320 1.87 -0.20 -24.76
C LYS A 320 3.09 -0.94 -24.22
N VAL A 321 3.05 -1.35 -22.96
CA VAL A 321 4.11 -2.17 -22.38
C VAL A 321 4.16 -3.54 -23.06
N PHE A 322 3.02 -4.18 -23.29
CA PHE A 322 2.99 -5.45 -23.99
C PHE A 322 3.48 -5.34 -25.44
N GLU A 323 3.06 -4.31 -26.18
CA GLU A 323 3.53 -4.04 -27.55
C GLU A 323 5.06 -3.86 -27.63
N ALA A 324 5.65 -3.13 -26.68
CA ALA A 324 7.07 -2.79 -26.71
C ALA A 324 7.99 -3.87 -26.12
N THR A 325 7.49 -4.72 -25.22
CA THR A 325 8.33 -5.65 -24.43
C THR A 325 7.86 -7.10 -24.44
N GLY A 326 6.61 -7.37 -24.85
CA GLY A 326 5.96 -8.67 -24.71
C GLY A 326 5.59 -9.03 -23.26
N ILE A 327 5.80 -8.13 -22.29
CA ILE A 327 5.51 -8.37 -20.88
C ILE A 327 4.08 -7.92 -20.56
N MET A 328 3.29 -8.81 -19.95
CA MET A 328 2.04 -8.43 -19.31
C MET A 328 2.34 -7.88 -17.92
N ILE A 329 1.80 -6.71 -17.61
CA ILE A 329 1.95 -6.07 -16.30
C ILE A 329 0.69 -6.23 -15.47
N GLU A 330 0.85 -6.22 -14.15
CA GLU A 330 -0.24 -6.35 -13.20
C GLU A 330 -0.43 -5.05 -12.41
N ARG A 331 -1.69 -4.67 -12.20
CA ARG A 331 -2.03 -3.57 -11.28
C ARG A 331 -1.69 -3.95 -9.83
N GLU A 332 -1.11 -3.00 -9.11
CA GLU A 332 -0.98 -3.04 -7.65
C GLU A 332 -2.25 -2.49 -6.99
N VAL A 333 -2.83 -1.45 -7.59
CA VAL A 333 -4.08 -0.82 -7.18
C VAL A 333 -5.25 -1.77 -7.37
N ARG A 334 -6.07 -1.92 -6.33
CA ARG A 334 -7.22 -2.84 -6.34
C ARG A 334 -8.50 -2.11 -6.71
N VAL A 335 -9.23 -2.67 -7.66
CA VAL A 335 -10.61 -2.24 -7.89
C VAL A 335 -11.49 -2.79 -6.76
N LEU A 336 -12.09 -1.89 -5.98
CA LEU A 336 -13.00 -2.24 -4.90
C LEU A 336 -14.45 -2.19 -5.43
N LYS A 337 -15.06 -3.36 -5.62
CA LYS A 337 -16.40 -3.55 -6.18
C LYS A 337 -17.18 -4.63 -5.44
#